data_AF-A0A4Q3V7Z0-F1
#
_entry.id   AF-A0A4Q3V7Z0-F1
#
_cell.length_a   1.000
_cell.length_b   1.000
_cell.length_c   1.000
_cell.angle_alpha   90.00
_cell.angle_beta   90.00
_cell.angle_gamma   90.00
#
_symmetry.space_group_name_H-M   'P 1'
#
loop_
_entity.id
_entity.type
_entity.pdbx_description
1 polymer ?
#
loop_
_entity_poly.entity_id
_entity_poly.type
_entity_poly.pdbx_seq_one_letter_code
_entity_poly.pdbx_strand_id
1 'polypeptide(L)'
;MHIPLLKAFPIVFHLSAYKKGSSVLNLAKLVSVSQKSVWLIKRKIQEAIGQSDSEAIDENQEARLRKVDGIILTHRQDEKNGLQSAKLLLRQVSKGKGRKRFIKSVEIVKSSVRTDCHLVGGRYVEEGKDILMWNFRNWLSGVHHHCADKYLKGYSDEFKFRFNHRFEEDKIWYILMERLINAKPYVYRRNAAKG
;
A
#
# COMPACT_ATOMS: atom_id res chain seq x y z
N MET A 1 -5.24 -18.71 -13.46
CA MET A 1 -6.34 -17.77 -13.13
C MET A 1 -6.71 -17.07 -14.43
N HIS A 2 -7.87 -17.38 -14.99
CA HIS A 2 -8.37 -16.72 -16.20
C HIS A 2 -9.54 -15.83 -15.77
N ILE A 3 -9.36 -14.50 -15.81
CA ILE A 3 -10.41 -13.52 -15.52
C ILE A 3 -10.58 -12.72 -16.81
N PRO A 4 -11.81 -12.55 -17.31
CA PRO A 4 -12.05 -11.72 -18.49
C PRO A 4 -11.50 -10.31 -18.30
N LEU A 5 -10.87 -9.75 -19.33
CA LEU A 5 -10.31 -8.40 -19.29
C LEU A 5 -11.37 -7.36 -18.89
N LEU A 6 -12.61 -7.54 -19.37
CA LEU A 6 -13.78 -6.71 -19.02
C LEU A 6 -14.07 -6.67 -17.52
N LYS A 7 -13.71 -7.71 -16.75
CA LYS A 7 -13.85 -7.73 -15.29
C LYS A 7 -12.61 -7.19 -14.58
N ALA A 8 -11.43 -7.28 -15.20
CA ALA A 8 -10.19 -6.74 -14.64
C ALA A 8 -10.15 -5.21 -14.72
N PHE A 9 -10.65 -4.63 -15.81
CA PHE A 9 -10.66 -3.18 -16.06
C PHE A 9 -11.29 -2.35 -14.92
N PRO A 10 -12.54 -2.63 -14.46
CA PRO A 10 -13.13 -1.91 -13.34
C PRO A 10 -12.36 -2.10 -12.03
N ILE A 11 -11.70 -3.26 -11.81
CA ILE A 11 -10.86 -3.46 -10.62
C ILE A 11 -9.67 -2.48 -10.63
N VAL A 12 -8.98 -2.36 -11.76
CA VAL A 12 -7.86 -1.42 -11.90
C VAL A 12 -8.38 0.01 -11.70
N PHE A 13 -9.54 0.35 -12.28
CA PHE A 13 -10.07 1.72 -12.26
C PHE A 13 -10.44 2.15 -10.84
N HIS A 14 -11.08 1.25 -10.08
CA HIS A 14 -11.41 1.51 -8.70
C HIS A 14 -10.18 1.59 -7.77
N LEU A 15 -9.04 0.99 -8.14
CA LEU A 15 -7.81 1.09 -7.36
C LEU A 15 -7.05 2.40 -7.61
N SER A 16 -7.12 2.97 -8.81
CA SER A 16 -6.50 4.26 -9.13
C SER A 16 -7.43 5.45 -8.94
N ALA A 17 -8.50 5.54 -9.74
CA ALA A 17 -9.32 6.74 -9.87
C ALA A 17 -10.33 6.94 -8.73
N TYR A 18 -10.69 5.88 -8.00
CA TYR A 18 -11.70 5.98 -6.95
C TYR A 18 -11.12 6.59 -5.64
N LYS A 19 -11.58 7.80 -5.31
CA LYS A 19 -11.06 8.60 -4.18
C LYS A 19 -11.14 7.90 -2.82
N LYS A 20 -12.24 7.19 -2.55
CA LYS A 20 -12.46 6.51 -1.25
C LYS A 20 -11.65 5.22 -1.10
N GLY A 21 -11.08 4.69 -2.19
CA GLY A 21 -10.54 3.33 -2.22
C GLY A 21 -11.66 2.28 -2.21
N SER A 22 -11.34 1.04 -2.57
CA SER A 22 -12.31 -0.06 -2.57
C SER A 22 -11.70 -1.30 -1.94
N SER A 23 -12.44 -1.90 -0.99
CA SER A 23 -12.05 -3.17 -0.40
C SER A 23 -12.15 -4.28 -1.43
N VAL A 24 -11.33 -5.33 -1.26
CA VAL A 24 -11.37 -6.52 -2.14
C VAL A 24 -12.77 -7.15 -2.14
N LEU A 25 -13.46 -7.13 -1.00
CA LEU A 25 -14.83 -7.63 -0.86
C LEU A 25 -15.81 -6.83 -1.73
N ASN A 26 -15.75 -5.51 -1.68
CA ASN A 26 -16.64 -4.65 -2.47
C ASN A 26 -16.38 -4.81 -3.97
N LEU A 27 -15.12 -4.86 -4.37
CA LEU A 27 -14.72 -5.10 -5.76
C LEU A 27 -15.19 -6.48 -6.26
N ALA A 28 -15.05 -7.52 -5.44
CA ALA A 28 -15.49 -8.87 -5.78
C ALA A 28 -17.00 -8.93 -6.05
N LYS A 29 -17.79 -8.23 -5.23
CA LYS A 29 -19.24 -8.07 -5.44
C LYS A 29 -19.53 -7.31 -6.74
N LEU A 30 -18.86 -6.17 -6.94
CA LEU A 30 -19.05 -5.29 -8.10
C LEU A 30 -18.85 -6.02 -9.44
N VAL A 31 -17.80 -6.82 -9.57
CA VAL A 31 -17.48 -7.51 -10.83
C VAL A 31 -17.99 -8.97 -10.87
N SER A 32 -18.66 -9.40 -9.81
CA SER A 32 -19.15 -10.78 -9.61
C SER A 32 -18.06 -11.82 -9.87
N VAL A 33 -16.95 -11.72 -9.11
CA VAL A 33 -15.87 -12.73 -9.11
C VAL A 33 -15.44 -13.05 -7.69
N SER A 34 -14.68 -14.14 -7.50
CA SER A 34 -14.22 -14.52 -6.17
C SER A 34 -13.33 -13.42 -5.54
N GLN A 35 -13.42 -13.26 -4.22
CA GLN A 35 -12.53 -12.35 -3.48
C GLN A 35 -11.06 -12.66 -3.71
N LYS A 36 -10.71 -13.96 -3.77
CA LYS A 36 -9.34 -14.42 -4.02
C LYS A 36 -8.83 -13.96 -5.39
N SER A 37 -9.68 -14.01 -6.41
CA SER A 37 -9.38 -13.53 -7.76
C SER A 37 -9.10 -12.03 -7.79
N VAL A 38 -9.96 -11.22 -7.17
CA VAL A 38 -9.74 -9.77 -7.05
C VAL A 38 -8.48 -9.47 -6.26
N TRP A 39 -8.27 -10.17 -5.15
CA TRP A 39 -7.09 -10.00 -4.32
C TRP A 39 -5.80 -10.28 -5.12
N LEU A 40 -5.77 -11.36 -5.91
CA LEU A 40 -4.64 -11.67 -6.80
C LEU A 40 -4.42 -10.57 -7.85
N ILE A 41 -5.47 -10.02 -8.47
CA ILE A 41 -5.35 -8.88 -9.38
C ILE A 41 -4.75 -7.67 -8.64
N LYS A 42 -5.30 -7.30 -7.47
CA LYS A 42 -4.78 -6.19 -6.66
C LYS A 42 -3.30 -6.39 -6.32
N ARG A 43 -2.88 -7.63 -6.00
CA ARG A 43 -1.47 -7.95 -5.76
C ARG A 43 -0.59 -7.72 -6.98
N LYS A 44 -1.04 -8.11 -8.17
CA LYS A 44 -0.32 -7.82 -9.42
C LYS A 44 -0.17 -6.32 -9.66
N ILE A 45 -1.24 -5.56 -9.40
CA ILE A 45 -1.24 -4.10 -9.54
C ILE A 45 -0.26 -3.45 -8.55
N GLN A 46 -0.33 -3.82 -7.27
CA GLN A 46 0.59 -3.33 -6.24
C GLN A 46 2.05 -3.62 -6.59
N GLU A 47 2.33 -4.81 -7.11
CA GLU A 47 3.68 -5.17 -7.55
C GLU A 47 4.14 -4.30 -8.73
N ALA A 48 3.30 -4.13 -9.76
CA ALA A 48 3.61 -3.31 -10.92
C ALA A 48 3.90 -1.84 -10.53
N ILE A 49 3.10 -1.28 -9.61
CA ILE A 49 3.34 0.04 -9.03
C ILE A 49 4.71 0.09 -8.35
N GLY A 50 5.04 -0.94 -7.55
CA GLY A 50 6.32 -1.02 -6.85
C GLY A 50 7.53 -1.08 -7.79
N GLN A 51 7.43 -1.82 -8.90
CA GLN A 51 8.52 -2.00 -9.86
C GLN A 51 8.89 -0.69 -10.58
N SER A 52 7.90 0.07 -11.07
CA SER A 52 8.13 1.30 -11.83
C SER A 52 8.81 2.41 -11.03
N ASP A 53 8.75 2.35 -9.69
CA ASP A 53 9.31 3.39 -8.83
C ASP A 53 10.77 3.11 -8.41
N SER A 54 11.32 1.96 -8.79
CA SER A 54 12.69 1.53 -8.42
C SER A 54 13.78 2.27 -9.20
N GLU A 55 13.45 2.84 -10.36
CA GLU A 55 14.42 3.24 -11.39
C GLU A 55 14.91 4.70 -11.25
N ALA A 56 14.41 5.48 -10.29
CA ALA A 56 14.71 6.92 -10.19
C ALA A 56 15.12 7.38 -8.77
N ILE A 57 16.01 6.65 -8.10
CA ILE A 57 16.57 7.09 -6.81
C ILE A 57 17.78 8.00 -7.03
N ASP A 58 17.54 9.31 -7.22
CA ASP A 58 18.58 10.33 -6.98
C ASP A 58 19.07 10.23 -5.52
N GLU A 59 20.37 9.98 -5.35
CA GLU A 59 21.07 9.66 -4.09
C GLU A 59 21.10 10.81 -3.09
N ASN A 60 20.89 12.06 -3.56
CA ASN A 60 20.99 13.27 -2.74
C ASN A 60 19.82 13.52 -1.77
N GLN A 61 18.95 12.54 -1.51
CA GLN A 61 17.75 12.72 -0.69
C GLN A 61 17.71 11.76 0.50
N GLU A 62 17.85 12.33 1.69
CA GLU A 62 17.82 11.58 2.95
C GLU A 62 16.47 10.90 3.20
N ALA A 63 16.55 9.63 3.59
CA ALA A 63 15.41 8.90 4.12
C ALA A 63 15.18 9.26 5.58
N ARG A 64 13.93 9.56 5.94
CA ARG A 64 13.53 9.82 7.33
C ARG A 64 12.76 8.64 7.89
N LEU A 65 13.13 8.21 9.09
CA LEU A 65 12.41 7.20 9.83
C LEU A 65 11.08 7.79 10.33
N ARG A 66 9.98 7.15 9.94
CA ARG A 66 8.61 7.50 10.36
C ARG A 66 7.96 6.31 11.03
N LYS A 67 7.09 6.60 11.98
CA LYS A 67 6.28 5.60 12.67
C LYS A 67 4.83 5.72 12.18
N VAL A 68 4.24 4.60 11.82
CA VAL A 68 2.79 4.45 11.64
C VAL A 68 2.28 3.68 12.84
N ASP A 69 1.37 4.27 13.58
CA ASP A 69 0.79 3.65 14.77
C ASP A 69 -0.67 3.27 14.57
N GLY A 70 -1.15 2.27 15.30
CA GLY A 70 -2.55 1.86 15.32
C GLY A 70 -3.03 1.21 14.02
N ILE A 71 -2.20 0.36 13.41
CA ILE A 71 -2.57 -0.52 12.31
C ILE A 71 -2.73 -1.96 12.79
N ILE A 72 -3.67 -2.71 12.23
CA ILE A 72 -3.85 -4.13 12.57
C ILE A 72 -2.98 -4.97 11.64
N LEU A 73 -1.87 -5.48 12.17
CA LEU A 73 -0.98 -6.37 11.44
C LEU A 73 -1.24 -7.83 11.81
N THR A 74 -1.20 -8.70 10.81
CA THR A 74 -1.35 -10.15 10.98
C THR A 74 -0.14 -10.89 10.46
N HIS A 75 0.36 -11.83 11.25
CA HIS A 75 1.46 -12.72 10.94
C HIS A 75 0.95 -14.15 10.92
N ARG A 76 1.33 -14.91 9.88
CA ARG A 76 1.11 -16.35 9.89
C ARG A 76 2.22 -16.96 10.72
N GLN A 77 1.87 -17.53 11.88
CA GLN A 77 2.76 -18.27 12.80
C GLN A 77 3.61 -17.44 13.79
N ASP A 78 3.42 -16.11 13.88
CA ASP A 78 4.05 -15.30 14.94
C ASP A 78 3.01 -14.80 15.96
N GLU A 79 3.41 -14.61 17.22
CA GLU A 79 2.63 -13.91 18.27
C GLU A 79 2.54 -12.38 18.05
N LYS A 80 2.77 -11.94 16.82
CA LYS A 80 2.76 -10.54 16.38
C LYS A 80 1.41 -10.16 15.77
N ASN A 81 0.30 -10.73 16.24
CA ASN A 81 -1.03 -10.39 15.73
C ASN A 81 -1.68 -9.27 16.54
N GLY A 82 -2.37 -8.36 15.84
CA GLY A 82 -3.22 -7.33 16.46
C GLY A 82 -2.75 -5.91 16.19
N LEU A 83 -3.23 -4.99 17.04
CA LEU A 83 -2.96 -3.55 16.91
C LEU A 83 -1.50 -3.24 17.23
N GLN A 84 -0.79 -2.70 16.26
CA GLN A 84 0.66 -2.51 16.30
C GLN A 84 1.08 -1.19 15.66
N SER A 85 2.35 -0.86 15.88
CA SER A 85 3.05 0.16 15.12
C SER A 85 4.08 -0.46 14.16
N ALA A 86 4.28 0.21 13.02
CA ALA A 86 5.30 -0.13 12.04
C ALA A 86 6.22 1.07 11.80
N LYS A 87 7.49 0.79 11.56
CA LYS A 87 8.49 1.79 11.18
C LYS A 87 8.73 1.76 9.67
N LEU A 88 8.70 2.92 9.05
CA LEU A 88 8.88 3.12 7.62
C LEU A 88 10.00 4.11 7.38
N LEU A 89 10.91 3.80 6.48
CA LEU A 89 11.87 4.76 5.95
C LEU A 89 11.26 5.42 4.72
N LEU A 90 11.06 6.74 4.79
CA LEU A 90 10.44 7.53 3.73
C LEU A 90 11.44 8.52 3.13
N ARG A 91 11.55 8.53 1.81
CA ARG A 91 12.20 9.63 1.06
C ARG A 91 11.13 10.52 0.45
N GLN A 92 11.18 11.82 0.75
CA GLN A 92 10.20 12.80 0.26
C GLN A 92 10.86 13.88 -0.57
N VAL A 93 10.16 14.36 -1.59
CA VAL A 93 10.61 15.44 -2.47
C VAL A 93 9.57 16.56 -2.45
N SER A 94 10.03 17.80 -2.41
CA SER A 94 9.19 18.96 -2.69
C SER A 94 9.42 19.38 -4.14
N LYS A 95 8.36 19.45 -4.96
CA LYS A 95 8.46 19.87 -6.36
C LYS A 95 7.62 21.13 -6.60
N GLY A 96 8.23 22.18 -7.17
CA GLY A 96 7.58 23.41 -7.61
C GLY A 96 7.50 24.55 -6.57
N LYS A 97 7.02 25.72 -7.01
CA LYS A 97 6.92 26.97 -6.21
C LYS A 97 5.89 26.92 -5.06
N GLY A 98 5.00 25.92 -5.04
CA GLY A 98 4.16 25.60 -3.89
C GLY A 98 4.61 24.27 -3.31
N ARG A 99 4.70 24.13 -1.98
CA ARG A 99 5.20 22.97 -1.21
C ARG A 99 4.44 21.65 -1.47
N LYS A 100 4.32 21.19 -2.72
CA LYS A 100 3.75 19.90 -3.09
C LYS A 100 4.79 18.83 -2.74
N ARG A 101 4.49 18.09 -1.67
CA ARG A 101 5.27 16.93 -1.24
C ARG A 101 4.86 15.70 -2.05
N PHE A 102 5.86 14.94 -2.46
CA PHE A 102 5.78 13.63 -3.10
C PHE A 102 6.57 12.62 -2.28
N ILE A 103 6.10 11.37 -2.26
CA ILE A 103 6.84 10.26 -1.67
C ILE A 103 7.60 9.57 -2.81
N LYS A 104 8.92 9.49 -2.68
CA LYS A 104 9.78 8.84 -3.67
C LYS A 104 9.89 7.34 -3.42
N SER A 105 10.22 6.97 -2.19
CA SER A 105 10.30 5.58 -1.77
C SER A 105 9.80 5.37 -0.35
N VAL A 106 9.34 4.13 -0.11
CA VAL A 106 8.87 3.63 1.17
C VAL A 106 9.52 2.28 1.41
N GLU A 107 10.33 2.16 2.45
CA GLU A 107 10.93 0.90 2.87
C GLU A 107 10.35 0.50 4.24
N ILE A 108 9.95 -0.76 4.38
CA ILE A 108 9.44 -1.30 5.65
C ILE A 108 10.66 -1.70 6.49
N VAL A 109 10.81 -1.11 7.67
CA VAL A 109 11.82 -1.54 8.63
C VAL A 109 11.29 -2.80 9.32
N LYS A 110 11.82 -3.95 8.91
CA LYS A 110 11.45 -5.23 9.52
C LYS A 110 11.92 -5.26 10.97
N SER A 111 11.04 -5.70 11.86
CA SER A 111 11.35 -5.91 13.27
C SER A 111 11.13 -7.38 13.63
N SER A 112 12.11 -7.96 14.32
CA SER A 112 11.97 -9.29 14.94
C SER A 112 11.00 -9.26 16.13
N VAL A 113 10.73 -8.09 16.71
CA VAL A 113 9.88 -7.92 17.89
C VAL A 113 8.59 -7.17 17.51
N ARG A 114 7.47 -7.61 18.07
CA ARG A 114 6.19 -6.90 17.99
C ARG A 114 6.36 -5.51 18.60
N THR A 115 5.96 -4.47 17.87
CA THR A 115 5.93 -3.11 18.44
C THR A 115 4.50 -2.74 18.72
N ASP A 116 4.12 -2.68 20.00
CA ASP A 116 2.76 -2.35 20.38
C ASP A 116 2.38 -0.92 19.99
N CYS A 117 1.08 -0.74 19.80
CA CYS A 117 0.51 0.56 19.55
C CYS A 117 0.45 1.36 20.86
N HIS A 118 0.76 2.66 20.81
CA HIS A 118 0.70 3.51 22.00
C HIS A 118 -0.72 3.56 22.63
N LEU A 119 -1.77 3.33 21.82
CA LEU A 119 -3.16 3.25 22.30
C LEU A 119 -3.40 2.08 23.27
N VAL A 120 -2.60 1.01 23.21
CA VAL A 120 -2.73 -0.15 24.11
C VAL A 120 -2.36 0.21 25.55
N GLY A 121 -1.51 1.23 25.76
CA GLY A 121 -1.05 1.66 27.08
C GLY A 121 -1.94 2.68 27.81
N GLY A 122 -3.13 3.00 27.27
CA GLY A 122 -4.10 3.91 27.93
C GLY A 122 -3.70 5.39 27.98
N ARG A 123 -2.54 5.78 27.44
CA ARG A 123 -2.11 7.18 27.31
C ARG A 123 -1.81 7.50 25.85
N TYR A 124 -2.59 8.40 25.26
CA TYR A 124 -2.28 8.90 23.92
C TYR A 124 -1.22 10.00 24.01
N VAL A 125 0.04 9.61 23.84
CA VAL A 125 1.13 10.54 23.55
C VAL A 125 1.66 10.18 22.16
N GLU A 126 1.20 10.92 21.15
CA GLU A 126 1.66 10.74 19.77
C GLU A 126 3.00 11.47 19.60
N GLU A 127 4.09 10.80 19.99
CA GLU A 127 5.45 11.24 19.63
C GLU A 127 5.66 11.09 18.12
N GLY A 128 6.12 12.15 17.46
CA GLY A 128 6.44 12.11 16.03
C GLY A 128 5.24 12.24 15.09
N LYS A 129 4.28 13.13 15.40
CA LYS A 129 3.12 13.47 14.55
C LYS A 129 3.54 13.63 13.08
N ASP A 130 3.11 12.69 12.25
CA ASP A 130 3.26 12.77 10.81
C ASP A 130 1.89 12.60 10.15
N ILE A 131 1.35 13.71 9.66
CA ILE A 131 0.05 13.76 8.96
C ILE A 131 0.00 12.76 7.78
N LEU A 132 1.13 12.49 7.14
CA LEU A 132 1.18 11.52 6.06
C LEU A 132 0.97 10.09 6.57
N MET A 133 1.61 9.75 7.68
CA MET A 133 1.48 8.44 8.32
C MET A 133 0.08 8.25 8.91
N TRP A 134 -0.51 9.32 9.44
CA TRP A 134 -1.90 9.33 9.87
C TRP A 134 -2.87 9.07 8.69
N ASN A 135 -2.65 9.74 7.55
CA ASN A 135 -3.44 9.49 6.34
C ASN A 135 -3.29 8.05 5.83
N PHE A 136 -2.06 7.52 5.83
CA PHE A 136 -1.79 6.13 5.44
C PHE A 136 -2.52 5.14 6.35
N ARG A 137 -2.38 5.31 7.68
CA ARG A 137 -3.08 4.51 8.68
C ARG A 137 -4.58 4.50 8.45
N ASN A 138 -5.19 5.67 8.29
CA ASN A 138 -6.64 5.78 8.14
C ASN A 138 -7.13 5.17 6.83
N TRP A 139 -6.37 5.34 5.74
CA TRP A 139 -6.69 4.66 4.49
C TRP A 139 -6.59 3.14 4.61
N LEU A 140 -5.50 2.62 5.21
CA LEU A 140 -5.29 1.19 5.36
C LEU A 140 -6.37 0.56 6.24
N SER A 141 -6.60 1.11 7.43
CA SER A 141 -7.59 0.58 8.38
C SER A 141 -9.04 0.82 7.92
N GLY A 142 -9.31 1.91 7.21
CA GLY A 142 -10.65 2.24 6.71
C GLY A 142 -11.08 1.41 5.50
N VAL A 143 -10.15 1.07 4.59
CA VAL A 143 -10.47 0.33 3.35
C VAL A 143 -10.17 -1.17 3.48
N HIS A 144 -9.12 -1.54 4.21
CA HIS A 144 -8.61 -2.91 4.28
C HIS A 144 -8.74 -3.56 5.65
N HIS A 145 -8.96 -2.78 6.72
CA HIS A 145 -9.10 -3.20 8.12
C HIS A 145 -7.86 -3.88 8.74
N HIS A 146 -7.38 -4.96 8.14
CA HIS A 146 -6.21 -5.72 8.56
C HIS A 146 -5.23 -5.90 7.39
N CYS A 147 -3.95 -5.94 7.71
CA CYS A 147 -2.88 -6.15 6.74
C CYS A 147 -1.96 -7.27 7.20
N ALA A 148 -1.76 -8.30 6.38
CA ALA A 148 -0.66 -9.21 6.66
C ALA A 148 0.68 -8.51 6.45
N ASP A 149 1.62 -8.68 7.38
CA ASP A 149 2.90 -7.95 7.38
C ASP A 149 3.64 -8.03 6.04
N LYS A 150 3.72 -9.24 5.47
CA LYS A 150 4.31 -9.49 4.14
C LYS A 150 3.70 -8.68 2.98
N TYR A 151 2.49 -8.13 3.16
CA TYR A 151 1.81 -7.33 2.16
C TYR A 151 1.88 -5.82 2.42
N LEU A 152 2.40 -5.40 3.59
CA LEU A 152 2.47 -3.99 3.98
C LEU A 152 3.20 -3.14 2.95
N LYS A 153 4.32 -3.63 2.40
CA LYS A 153 5.06 -2.93 1.32
C LYS A 153 4.16 -2.60 0.12
N GLY A 154 3.36 -3.55 -0.35
CA GLY A 154 2.47 -3.34 -1.49
C GLY A 154 1.36 -2.32 -1.21
N TYR A 155 0.84 -2.28 0.02
CA TYR A 155 -0.10 -1.24 0.43
C TYR A 155 0.58 0.13 0.55
N SER A 156 1.81 0.17 1.07
CA SER A 156 2.59 1.40 1.13
C SER A 156 2.89 1.97 -0.26
N ASP A 157 3.22 1.12 -1.24
CA ASP A 157 3.43 1.53 -2.63
C ASP A 157 2.14 2.03 -3.29
N GLU A 158 1.01 1.36 -3.05
CA GLU A 158 -0.30 1.82 -3.53
C GLU A 158 -0.68 3.17 -2.93
N PHE A 159 -0.48 3.36 -1.62
CA PHE A 159 -0.72 4.64 -0.98
C PHE A 159 0.17 5.74 -1.55
N LYS A 160 1.46 5.47 -1.72
CA LYS A 160 2.43 6.37 -2.36
C LYS A 160 1.95 6.80 -3.74
N PHE A 161 1.55 5.84 -4.59
CA PHE A 161 1.05 6.10 -5.93
C PHE A 161 -0.17 7.03 -5.90
N ARG A 162 -1.18 6.70 -5.10
CA ARG A 162 -2.40 7.51 -4.95
C ARG A 162 -2.08 8.90 -4.39
N PHE A 163 -1.17 8.99 -3.42
CA PHE A 163 -0.75 10.26 -2.83
C PHE A 163 -0.05 11.14 -3.86
N ASN A 164 0.88 10.60 -4.65
CA ASN A 164 1.63 11.36 -5.64
C ASN A 164 0.75 11.88 -6.78
N HIS A 165 -0.27 11.12 -7.18
CA HIS A 165 -1.19 11.48 -8.27
C HIS A 165 -2.53 12.07 -7.80
N ARG A 166 -2.64 12.47 -6.52
CA ARG A 166 -3.90 12.98 -5.92
C ARG A 166 -4.47 14.23 -6.57
N PHE A 167 -3.69 14.94 -7.38
CA PHE A 167 -4.09 16.15 -8.10
C PHE A 167 -4.12 15.95 -9.62
N GLU A 168 -3.98 14.70 -10.09
CA GLU A 168 -3.93 14.32 -11.50
C GLU A 168 -5.05 13.31 -11.79
N GLU A 169 -6.28 13.64 -11.39
CA GLU A 169 -7.44 12.74 -11.46
C GLU A 169 -7.76 12.27 -12.88
N ASP A 170 -7.49 13.12 -13.87
CA ASP A 170 -7.61 12.85 -15.29
C ASP A 170 -6.51 11.90 -15.82
N LYS A 171 -5.37 11.81 -15.15
CA LYS A 171 -4.19 11.05 -15.62
C LYS A 171 -3.88 9.78 -14.84
N ILE A 172 -4.26 9.73 -13.56
CA ILE A 172 -3.90 8.64 -12.64
C ILE A 172 -4.26 7.24 -13.18
N TRP A 173 -5.37 7.16 -13.92
CA TRP A 173 -5.78 5.95 -14.62
C TRP A 173 -4.78 5.52 -15.69
N TYR A 174 -4.42 6.41 -16.61
CA TYR A 174 -3.51 6.14 -17.71
C TYR A 174 -2.10 5.83 -17.22
N ILE A 175 -1.62 6.55 -16.20
CA ILE A 175 -0.33 6.30 -15.56
C ILE A 175 -0.29 4.89 -14.97
N LEU A 176 -1.37 4.44 -14.32
CA LEU A 176 -1.42 3.07 -13.80
C LEU A 176 -1.41 2.04 -14.94
N MET A 177 -2.16 2.27 -16.01
CA MET A 177 -2.19 1.37 -17.16
C MET A 177 -0.81 1.22 -17.83
N GLU A 178 -0.09 2.33 -18.03
CA GLU A 178 1.28 2.32 -18.53
C GLU A 178 2.20 1.49 -17.64
N ARG A 179 2.14 1.69 -16.31
CA ARG A 179 2.90 0.88 -15.35
C ARG A 179 2.57 -0.60 -15.44
N LEU A 180 1.30 -0.95 -15.62
CA LEU A 180 0.87 -2.34 -15.74
C LEU A 180 1.37 -3.02 -17.02
N ILE A 181 1.45 -2.27 -18.13
CA ILE A 181 1.96 -2.76 -19.42
C ILE A 181 3.48 -2.99 -19.33
N ASN A 182 4.21 -2.09 -18.68
CA ASN A 182 5.67 -2.13 -18.61
C ASN A 182 6.22 -3.01 -17.46
N ALA A 183 5.39 -3.38 -16.49
CA ALA A 183 5.83 -4.18 -15.35
C ALA A 183 6.11 -5.64 -15.72
N LYS A 184 7.13 -6.22 -15.08
CA LYS A 184 7.41 -7.66 -15.17
C LYS A 184 6.24 -8.44 -14.55
N PRO A 185 5.77 -9.51 -15.19
CA PRO A 185 4.63 -10.29 -14.70
C PRO A 185 4.85 -10.78 -13.26
N TYR A 186 3.91 -10.44 -12.36
CA TYR A 186 3.93 -10.95 -11.01
C TYR A 186 3.53 -12.43 -10.97
N VAL A 187 4.49 -13.28 -10.64
CA VAL A 187 4.29 -14.73 -10.47
C VAL A 187 3.88 -15.00 -9.02
N TYR A 188 2.64 -15.45 -8.84
CA TYR A 188 2.18 -15.91 -7.54
C TYR A 188 2.86 -17.23 -7.18
N ARG A 189 3.85 -17.18 -6.29
CA ARG A 189 4.40 -18.39 -5.66
C ARG A 189 3.38 -18.89 -4.66
N ARG A 190 2.70 -20.01 -4.97
CA ARG A 190 2.04 -20.79 -3.92
C ARG A 190 3.14 -21.20 -2.96
N ASN A 191 3.04 -20.82 -1.69
CA ASN A 191 3.79 -21.54 -0.67
C ASN A 191 3.30 -22.99 -0.78
N ALA A 192 4.16 -23.89 -1.24
CA ALA A 192 3.93 -25.32 -1.07
C ALA A 192 3.64 -25.51 0.42
N ALA A 193 2.53 -26.17 0.74
CA ALA A 193 2.31 -26.61 2.11
C ALA A 193 3.55 -27.42 2.49
N LYS A 194 4.34 -26.92 3.43
CA LYS A 194 5.28 -27.78 4.15
C LYS A 194 4.36 -28.74 4.91
N GLY A 195 4.24 -29.95 4.37
CA GLY A 195 3.57 -31.08 5.02
C GLY A 195 4.35 -31.52 6.24
#